data_AF-A0A4Q3FKN2-F1
#
_entry.id   AF-A0A4Q3FKN2-F1
#
_cell.length_a   1.000
_cell.length_b   1.000
_cell.length_c   1.000
_cell.angle_alpha   90.00
_cell.angle_beta   90.00
_cell.angle_gamma   90.00
#
_symmetry.space_group_name_H-M   'P 1'
#
loop_
_entity.id
_entity.type
_entity.pdbx_description
1 polymer ?
#
loop_
_entity_poly.entity_id
_entity_poly.type
_entity_poly.pdbx_seq_one_letter_code
_entity_poly.pdbx_strand_id
1 'polypeptide(L)'
;VFSKLKILTERPNVDLFNRNHLDKQQQDDFLIAAILEFKIIHQDEKVCLITADTGPKLKAKSLDIKVYKPSDSLLLPDEEDDNEKKLREVTQNLNNLKNRQPKVDLYFSDKQKTLEVQKPKEFKPSKDIVNKHVNKIEHEYHYMSLSHITETLTPQEVLFINQNNFLGVSQQQIIEYNNRLDDFYRNQKEYIQNKYNYELTKQLSFELKFLLYNDGTLPAEDIDIWIYLPDGFEAFSKKQYPKGPVEPEPPYKPRGIFDLVQTRNNLSLSKNPISSYRKITTEIESSPSIKKTNSYEIEHKIDNLKHNQSKEVGIFIIQHKSTEERKNFIIDYKLFIANVSKPIEGKLLVKFL
;
A
#
# COMPACT_ATOMS: atom_id res chain seq x y z
N VAL A 1 6.25 50.29 52.76
CA VAL A 1 7.34 50.39 53.76
C VAL A 1 7.77 48.98 54.10
N PHE A 2 8.84 48.49 53.49
CA PHE A 2 9.36 47.14 53.77
C PHE A 2 10.01 47.16 55.16
N SER A 3 9.35 46.50 56.12
CA SER A 3 9.93 46.17 57.42
C SER A 3 11.19 45.34 57.18
N LYS A 4 12.32 45.76 57.78
CA LYS A 4 13.59 45.05 57.69
C LYS A 4 13.41 43.63 58.25
N LEU A 5 13.58 42.62 57.40
CA LEU A 5 13.73 41.23 57.84
C LEU A 5 15.04 41.13 58.62
N LYS A 6 14.96 40.89 59.93
CA LYS A 6 16.13 40.67 60.79
C LYS A 6 16.15 39.20 61.20
N ILE A 7 17.23 38.51 60.86
CA ILE A 7 17.48 37.15 61.32
C ILE A 7 18.20 37.26 62.66
N LEU A 8 17.64 36.62 63.70
CA LEU A 8 18.27 36.52 65.01
C LEU A 8 19.05 35.20 65.08
N THR A 9 20.34 35.29 65.39
CA THR A 9 21.24 34.12 65.55
C THR A 9 21.65 33.89 67.00
N GLU A 10 21.21 34.75 67.91
CA GLU A 10 21.51 34.66 69.34
C GLU A 10 20.69 33.55 70.00
N ARG A 11 21.29 32.87 70.98
CA ARG A 11 20.63 31.81 71.75
C ARG A 11 19.99 32.40 73.00
N PRO A 12 18.79 31.96 73.39
CA PRO A 12 18.10 32.49 74.55
C PRO A 12 18.83 32.19 75.86
N ASN A 13 18.72 33.14 76.79
CA ASN A 13 19.32 33.02 78.11
C ASN A 13 18.86 31.75 78.84
N VAL A 14 19.83 31.01 79.38
CA VAL A 14 19.69 29.77 80.14
C VAL A 14 18.70 29.91 81.31
N ASP A 15 18.65 31.06 81.98
CA ASP A 15 17.78 31.28 83.15
C ASP A 15 16.29 31.34 82.77
N LEU A 16 16.01 31.66 81.51
CA LEU A 16 14.66 31.83 80.97
C LEU A 16 13.95 30.49 80.79
N PHE A 17 14.71 29.43 80.54
CA PHE A 17 14.21 28.05 80.45
C PHE A 17 13.69 27.55 81.80
N ASN A 18 14.48 27.74 82.86
CA ASN A 18 14.14 27.28 84.20
C ASN A 18 12.91 28.02 84.77
N ARG A 19 12.80 29.34 84.50
CA ARG A 19 11.69 30.18 84.99
C ARG A 19 10.35 29.87 84.35
N ASN A 20 10.35 29.36 83.12
CA ASN A 20 9.13 29.11 82.34
C ASN A 20 8.85 27.61 82.14
N HIS A 21 9.54 26.73 82.88
CA HIS A 21 9.43 25.27 82.77
C HIS A 21 9.61 24.74 81.33
N LEU A 22 10.58 25.31 80.60
CA LEU A 22 10.91 24.94 79.22
C LEU A 22 12.12 24.01 79.17
N ASP A 23 12.08 22.98 78.33
CA ASP A 23 13.20 22.04 78.15
C ASP A 23 14.17 22.53 77.06
N LYS A 24 15.46 22.64 77.38
CA LYS A 24 16.51 23.03 76.41
C LYS A 24 16.76 21.99 75.33
N GLN A 25 16.40 20.73 75.57
CA GLN A 25 16.59 19.65 74.60
C GLN A 25 15.45 19.63 73.56
N GLN A 26 14.31 20.26 73.84
CA GLN A 26 13.19 20.34 72.91
C GLN A 26 13.27 21.60 72.04
N GLN A 27 13.23 21.41 70.72
CA GLN A 27 13.33 22.50 69.75
C GLN A 27 12.18 23.51 69.85
N ASP A 28 10.96 23.04 70.14
CA ASP A 28 9.80 23.93 70.34
C ASP A 28 9.99 24.86 71.53
N ASP A 29 10.55 24.34 72.62
CA ASP A 29 10.79 25.10 73.85
C ASP A 29 11.89 26.13 73.68
N PHE A 30 12.88 25.79 72.86
CA PHE A 30 13.91 26.73 72.43
C PHE A 30 13.32 27.90 71.63
N LEU A 31 12.41 27.62 70.69
CA LEU A 31 11.71 28.64 69.91
C LEU A 31 10.87 29.55 70.82
N ILE A 32 10.13 28.97 71.77
CA ILE A 32 9.32 29.72 72.73
C ILE A 32 10.19 30.57 73.66
N ALA A 33 11.32 30.05 74.16
CA ALA A 33 12.27 30.79 74.99
C ALA A 33 12.84 32.02 74.26
N ALA A 34 13.19 31.87 72.97
CA ALA A 34 13.64 32.98 72.14
C ALA A 34 12.57 34.06 71.96
N ILE A 35 11.30 33.66 71.78
CA ILE A 35 10.17 34.60 71.66
C ILE A 35 9.93 35.35 72.98
N LEU A 36 10.04 34.68 74.12
CA LEU A 36 9.89 35.31 75.43
C LEU A 36 11.02 36.30 75.72
N GLU A 37 12.26 35.93 75.41
CA GLU A 37 13.40 36.84 75.54
C GLU A 37 13.23 38.07 74.64
N PHE A 38 12.79 37.85 73.39
CA PHE A 38 12.49 38.95 72.47
C PHE A 38 11.38 39.87 72.99
N LYS A 39 10.33 39.31 73.62
CA LYS A 39 9.26 40.06 74.29
C LYS A 39 9.76 40.87 75.49
N ILE A 40 10.77 40.38 76.22
CA ILE A 40 11.40 41.11 77.34
C ILE A 40 12.25 42.28 76.82
N ILE A 41 13.04 42.04 75.77
CA ILE A 41 13.92 43.06 75.17
C ILE A 41 13.09 44.16 74.49
N HIS A 42 11.96 43.81 73.87
CA HIS A 42 11.09 44.72 73.13
C HIS A 42 9.73 44.89 73.83
N GLN A 43 9.74 45.37 75.08
CA GLN A 43 8.55 45.52 75.93
C GLN A 43 7.44 46.41 75.34
N ASP A 44 7.79 47.36 74.47
CA ASP A 44 6.84 48.27 73.81
C ASP A 44 6.26 47.72 72.49
N GLU A 45 6.70 46.54 72.03
CA GLU A 45 6.29 45.95 70.76
C GLU A 45 5.35 44.74 70.93
N LYS A 46 4.42 44.57 69.98
CA LYS A 46 3.52 43.41 69.94
C LYS A 46 4.22 42.23 69.27
N VAL A 47 4.71 41.29 70.08
CA VAL A 47 5.31 40.04 69.59
C VAL A 47 4.23 38.98 69.35
N CYS A 48 4.28 38.28 68.21
CA CYS A 48 3.39 37.17 67.89
C CYS A 48 4.12 36.03 67.16
N LEU A 49 3.62 34.81 67.34
CA LEU A 49 4.08 33.60 66.67
C LEU A 49 3.15 33.27 65.50
N ILE A 50 3.72 33.02 64.31
CA ILE A 50 2.96 32.50 63.16
C ILE A 50 3.38 31.04 62.95
N THR A 51 2.47 30.10 63.19
CA THR A 51 2.75 28.67 63.01
C THR A 51 1.49 27.89 62.64
N ALA A 52 1.65 26.87 61.80
CA ALA A 52 0.61 25.88 61.52
C ALA A 52 0.69 24.67 62.48
N ASP A 53 1.80 24.51 63.20
CA ASP A 53 2.05 23.37 64.09
C ASP A 53 1.26 23.50 65.40
N THR A 54 0.78 22.37 65.90
CA THR A 54 -0.03 22.24 67.11
C THR A 54 0.83 22.29 68.38
N GLY A 55 2.06 21.76 68.36
CA GLY A 55 2.95 21.72 69.53
C GLY A 55 3.35 23.10 70.05
N PRO A 56 4.08 23.91 69.25
CA PRO A 56 4.44 25.27 69.61
C PRO A 56 3.24 26.17 69.91
N LYS A 57 2.10 25.94 69.24
CA LYS A 57 0.86 26.70 69.45
C LYS A 57 0.26 26.50 70.83
N LEU A 58 0.24 25.27 71.35
CA LEU A 58 -0.27 24.98 72.70
C LEU A 58 0.61 25.61 73.77
N LYS A 59 1.94 25.48 73.63
CA LYS A 59 2.91 26.03 74.58
C LYS A 59 2.98 27.57 74.57
N ALA A 60 2.91 28.18 73.39
CA ALA A 60 2.83 29.64 73.25
C ALA A 60 1.58 30.22 73.94
N LYS A 61 0.44 29.54 73.82
CA LYS A 61 -0.80 29.96 74.50
C LYS A 61 -0.72 29.88 76.02
N SER A 62 -0.06 28.85 76.57
CA SER A 62 0.12 28.75 78.03
C SER A 62 1.03 29.85 78.61
N LEU A 63 1.81 30.52 77.77
CA LEU A 63 2.78 31.57 78.15
C LEU A 63 2.36 32.97 77.66
N ASP A 64 1.07 33.15 77.34
CA ASP A 64 0.47 34.43 76.90
C ASP A 64 1.20 35.07 75.69
N ILE A 65 1.56 34.23 74.72
CA ILE A 65 2.07 34.65 73.41
C ILE A 65 0.93 34.55 72.39
N LYS A 66 0.70 35.62 71.63
CA LYS A 66 -0.31 35.61 70.55
C LYS A 66 0.15 34.73 69.41
N VAL A 67 -0.71 33.81 68.98
CA VAL A 67 -0.42 32.86 67.88
C VAL A 67 -1.40 33.05 66.72
N TYR A 68 -0.88 33.14 65.50
CA TYR A 68 -1.66 33.18 64.27
C TYR A 68 -1.37 31.95 63.42
N LYS A 69 -2.42 31.35 62.83
CA LYS A 69 -2.28 30.28 61.83
C LYS A 69 -2.17 30.93 60.44
N PRO A 70 -1.20 30.53 59.59
CA PRO A 70 -1.19 30.96 58.20
C PRO A 70 -2.47 30.48 57.46
N SER A 71 -2.89 31.22 56.45
CA SER A 71 -4.05 30.87 55.62
C SER A 71 -3.83 29.54 54.91
N ASP A 72 -4.87 28.72 54.78
CA ASP A 72 -4.82 27.44 54.06
C ASP A 72 -4.48 27.64 52.56
N SER A 73 -4.68 28.85 52.02
CA SER A 73 -4.26 29.24 50.66
C SER A 73 -2.74 29.32 50.45
N LEU A 74 -1.94 29.21 51.52
CA LEU A 74 -0.49 29.19 51.48
C LEU A 74 0.08 27.77 51.64
N LEU A 75 -0.78 26.75 51.72
CA LEU A 75 -0.38 25.35 51.76
C LEU A 75 0.14 24.92 50.38
N LEU A 76 1.19 24.11 50.38
CA LEU A 76 1.65 23.45 49.17
C LEU A 76 0.60 22.42 48.71
N PRO A 77 0.40 22.23 47.40
CA PRO A 77 -0.42 21.14 46.90
C PRO A 77 0.17 19.79 47.32
N ASP A 78 -0.68 18.80 47.59
CA ASP A 78 -0.25 17.45 47.94
C ASP A 78 0.60 16.85 46.80
N GLU A 79 1.76 16.30 47.12
CA GLU A 79 2.60 15.59 46.14
C GLU A 79 1.96 14.24 45.77
N GLU A 80 1.93 13.91 44.48
CA GLU A 80 1.41 12.60 44.01
C GLU A 80 2.19 11.44 44.65
N ASP A 81 1.46 10.54 45.34
CA ASP A 81 1.99 9.34 46.00
C ASP A 81 2.72 8.43 45.00
N ASP A 82 3.85 7.85 45.41
CA ASP A 82 4.62 6.87 44.63
C ASP A 82 3.75 5.67 44.19
N ASN A 83 2.70 5.35 44.95
CA ASN A 83 1.74 4.30 44.58
C ASN A 83 0.86 4.70 43.39
N GLU A 84 0.43 5.96 43.29
CA GLU A 84 -0.40 6.45 42.18
C GLU A 84 0.41 6.50 40.88
N LYS A 85 1.68 6.91 40.97
CA LYS A 85 2.62 6.84 39.83
C LYS A 85 2.80 5.41 39.33
N LYS A 86 3.06 4.46 40.24
CA LYS A 86 3.17 3.04 39.88
C LYS A 86 1.88 2.49 39.28
N LEU A 87 0.72 2.83 39.84
CA LEU A 87 -0.56 2.37 39.32
C LEU A 87 -0.81 2.88 37.90
N ARG A 88 -0.46 4.14 37.63
CA ARG A 88 -0.55 4.74 36.29
C ARG A 88 0.40 4.06 35.31
N GLU A 89 1.66 3.83 35.69
CA GLU A 89 2.64 3.14 34.85
C GLU A 89 2.20 1.71 34.54
N VAL A 90 1.79 0.95 35.55
CA VAL A 90 1.30 -0.43 35.39
C VAL A 90 0.09 -0.45 34.48
N THR A 91 -0.87 0.46 34.67
CA THR A 91 -2.08 0.54 33.85
C THR A 91 -1.73 0.88 32.40
N GLN A 92 -0.80 1.81 32.16
CA GLN A 92 -0.32 2.12 30.82
C GLN A 92 0.36 0.92 30.16
N ASN A 93 1.23 0.23 30.88
CA ASN A 93 1.92 -0.96 30.36
C ASN A 93 0.93 -2.09 30.04
N LEU A 94 -0.05 -2.31 30.89
CA LEU A 94 -1.09 -3.33 30.68
C LEU A 94 -1.95 -2.99 29.46
N ASN A 95 -2.32 -1.72 29.28
CA ASN A 95 -3.02 -1.27 28.08
C ASN A 95 -2.16 -1.38 26.83
N ASN A 96 -0.88 -1.04 26.89
CA ASN A 96 0.05 -1.19 25.78
C ASN A 96 0.22 -2.66 25.37
N LEU A 97 0.30 -3.57 26.34
CA LEU A 97 0.37 -5.02 26.10
C LEU A 97 -0.95 -5.59 25.57
N LYS A 98 -2.10 -5.13 26.07
CA LYS A 98 -3.41 -5.56 25.56
C LYS A 98 -3.67 -5.07 24.14
N ASN A 99 -3.20 -3.87 23.80
CA ASN A 99 -3.39 -3.27 22.49
C ASN A 99 -2.31 -3.66 21.48
N ARG A 100 -1.35 -4.50 21.88
CA ARG A 100 -0.29 -5.06 21.03
C ARG A 100 -0.83 -6.19 20.18
N GLN A 101 -1.47 -5.82 19.07
CA GLN A 101 -1.99 -6.78 18.11
C GLN A 101 -1.84 -6.23 16.68
N PRO A 102 -1.47 -7.07 15.71
CA PRO A 102 -1.60 -6.71 14.30
C PRO A 102 -3.09 -6.54 13.96
N LYS A 103 -3.41 -5.54 13.14
CA LYS A 103 -4.77 -5.29 12.62
C LYS A 103 -4.67 -5.26 11.11
N VAL A 104 -4.70 -6.45 10.54
CA VAL A 104 -4.55 -6.62 9.09
C VAL A 104 -5.89 -6.70 8.42
N ASP A 105 -6.02 -6.01 7.30
CA ASP A 105 -7.23 -6.05 6.51
C ASP A 105 -6.93 -5.92 5.01
N LEU A 106 -7.83 -6.45 4.17
CA LEU A 106 -7.71 -6.48 2.72
C LEU A 106 -8.53 -5.36 2.08
N TYR A 107 -7.96 -4.65 1.11
CA TYR A 107 -8.59 -3.53 0.41
C TYR A 107 -8.36 -3.62 -1.09
N PHE A 108 -9.06 -2.78 -1.85
CA PHE A 108 -8.64 -2.44 -3.21
C PHE A 108 -7.46 -1.46 -3.18
N SER A 109 -6.83 -1.20 -4.34
CA SER A 109 -5.59 -0.41 -4.45
C SER A 109 -5.68 1.02 -3.90
N ASP A 110 -6.89 1.57 -3.76
CA ASP A 110 -7.18 2.90 -3.23
C ASP A 110 -7.48 2.91 -1.71
N LYS A 111 -7.19 1.80 -1.01
CA LYS A 111 -7.57 1.56 0.40
C LYS A 111 -9.09 1.58 0.64
N GLN A 112 -9.91 1.40 -0.39
CA GLN A 112 -11.35 1.27 -0.23
C GLN A 112 -11.79 -0.19 -0.21
N LYS A 113 -12.95 -0.44 0.41
CA LYS A 113 -13.64 -1.73 0.39
C LYS A 113 -14.60 -1.87 -0.79
N THR A 114 -14.81 -0.79 -1.54
CA THR A 114 -15.68 -0.75 -2.71
C THR A 114 -14.88 -0.34 -3.93
N LEU A 115 -15.05 -1.06 -5.03
CA LEU A 115 -14.51 -0.69 -6.33
C LEU A 115 -15.66 -0.32 -7.26
N GLU A 116 -15.59 0.87 -7.86
CA GLU A 116 -16.54 1.31 -8.87
C GLU A 116 -15.98 1.09 -10.28
N VAL A 117 -16.67 0.29 -11.07
CA VAL A 117 -16.29 -0.07 -12.43
C VAL A 117 -17.25 0.60 -13.40
N GLN A 118 -16.73 1.49 -14.24
CA GLN A 118 -17.52 2.17 -15.25
C GLN A 118 -17.94 1.20 -16.37
N LYS A 119 -19.17 1.37 -16.87
CA LYS A 119 -19.58 0.70 -18.12
C LYS A 119 -18.62 1.03 -19.26
N PRO A 120 -18.32 0.03 -20.11
CA PRO A 120 -17.49 0.29 -21.27
C PRO A 120 -18.24 1.20 -22.23
N LYS A 121 -17.54 2.13 -22.88
CA LYS A 121 -18.12 2.91 -23.97
C LYS A 121 -18.55 1.95 -25.07
N GLU A 122 -19.75 2.15 -25.64
CA GLU A 122 -20.21 1.33 -26.77
C GLU A 122 -19.14 1.31 -27.88
N PHE A 123 -18.58 0.13 -28.13
CA PHE A 123 -17.65 -0.09 -29.22
C PHE A 123 -18.40 -0.82 -30.31
N LYS A 124 -18.82 -0.07 -31.34
CA LYS A 124 -19.48 -0.64 -32.50
C LYS A 124 -18.44 -0.96 -33.57
N PRO A 125 -18.31 -2.22 -34.01
CA PRO A 125 -17.59 -2.53 -35.23
C PRO A 125 -18.43 -1.99 -36.37
N SER A 126 -17.96 -0.94 -37.03
CA SER A 126 -18.38 -0.74 -38.40
C SER A 126 -17.62 -1.78 -39.23
N LYS A 127 -18.34 -2.63 -39.98
CA LYS A 127 -17.74 -3.48 -41.05
C LYS A 127 -16.85 -2.63 -41.98
N ASP A 128 -17.15 -1.33 -42.08
CA ASP A 128 -16.37 -0.36 -42.84
C ASP A 128 -14.98 -0.11 -42.26
N ILE A 129 -14.73 -0.32 -40.95
CA ILE A 129 -13.38 -0.21 -40.38
C ILE A 129 -12.49 -1.34 -40.90
N VAL A 130 -13.02 -2.58 -40.90
CA VAL A 130 -12.30 -3.75 -41.43
C VAL A 130 -12.03 -3.57 -42.91
N ASN A 131 -13.06 -3.18 -43.69
CA ASN A 131 -12.92 -2.96 -45.12
C ASN A 131 -11.98 -1.79 -45.45
N LYS A 132 -12.04 -0.67 -44.72
CA LYS A 132 -11.10 0.46 -44.91
C LYS A 132 -9.66 0.05 -44.64
N HIS A 133 -9.42 -0.80 -43.65
CA HIS A 133 -8.07 -1.26 -43.31
C HIS A 133 -7.53 -2.24 -44.37
N VAL A 134 -8.35 -3.20 -44.81
CA VAL A 134 -8.00 -4.10 -45.91
C VAL A 134 -7.70 -3.31 -47.19
N ASN A 135 -8.57 -2.36 -47.57
CA ASN A 135 -8.35 -1.53 -48.75
C ASN A 135 -7.03 -0.73 -48.66
N LYS A 136 -6.65 -0.24 -47.47
CA LYS A 136 -5.38 0.46 -47.27
C LYS A 136 -4.19 -0.46 -47.48
N ILE A 137 -4.25 -1.68 -46.97
CA ILE A 137 -3.18 -2.68 -47.12
C ILE A 137 -3.04 -3.11 -48.59
N GLU A 138 -4.16 -3.30 -49.30
CA GLU A 138 -4.15 -3.61 -50.74
C GLU A 138 -3.50 -2.49 -51.59
N HIS A 139 -3.64 -1.22 -51.18
CA HIS A 139 -2.95 -0.08 -51.81
C HIS A 139 -1.46 0.03 -51.40
N GLU A 140 -1.03 -0.61 -50.32
CA GLU A 140 0.36 -0.54 -49.87
C GLU A 140 1.21 -1.67 -50.49
N TYR A 141 0.63 -2.86 -50.64
CA TYR A 141 1.34 -4.06 -51.08
C TYR A 141 0.78 -4.63 -52.38
N HIS A 142 1.05 -4.01 -53.53
CA HIS A 142 0.48 -4.46 -54.80
C HIS A 142 1.05 -5.80 -55.31
N TYR A 143 0.22 -6.54 -56.06
CA TYR A 143 0.67 -7.67 -56.89
C TYR A 143 1.72 -7.20 -57.89
N MET A 144 2.73 -8.04 -58.12
CA MET A 144 3.67 -7.81 -59.21
C MET A 144 3.06 -8.31 -60.53
N SER A 145 2.95 -7.42 -61.51
CA SER A 145 2.61 -7.78 -62.89
C SER A 145 3.88 -8.11 -63.68
N LEU A 146 3.78 -9.13 -64.53
CA LEU A 146 4.78 -9.46 -65.55
C LEU A 146 5.04 -8.28 -66.53
N SER A 147 4.08 -7.36 -66.68
CA SER A 147 4.18 -6.19 -67.56
C SER A 147 4.87 -4.96 -66.93
N HIS A 148 5.07 -4.92 -65.61
CA HIS A 148 5.71 -3.76 -64.96
C HIS A 148 7.25 -3.76 -65.03
N ILE A 149 7.85 -4.80 -65.62
CA ILE A 149 9.29 -4.81 -65.92
C ILE A 149 9.60 -3.89 -67.13
N THR A 150 8.60 -3.54 -67.94
CA THR A 150 8.80 -2.82 -69.22
C THR A 150 8.32 -1.37 -69.25
N GLU A 151 7.64 -0.86 -68.22
CA GLU A 151 7.02 0.48 -68.26
C GLU A 151 7.94 1.63 -67.80
N THR A 152 9.00 1.34 -67.02
CA THR A 152 9.93 2.38 -66.53
C THR A 152 11.23 2.45 -67.32
N LEU A 153 11.35 1.69 -68.42
CA LEU A 153 12.61 1.50 -69.13
C LEU A 153 12.45 1.80 -70.62
N THR A 154 13.44 2.48 -71.17
CA THR A 154 13.51 2.83 -72.58
C THR A 154 13.66 1.58 -73.46
N PRO A 155 13.26 1.62 -74.74
CA PRO A 155 13.37 0.47 -75.66
C PRO A 155 14.79 -0.12 -75.76
N GLN A 156 15.83 0.69 -75.53
CA GLN A 156 17.23 0.26 -75.54
C GLN A 156 17.62 -0.51 -74.26
N GLU A 157 17.07 -0.13 -73.10
CA GLU A 157 17.27 -0.82 -71.82
C GLU A 157 16.56 -2.18 -71.79
N VAL A 158 15.38 -2.28 -72.40
CA VAL A 158 14.66 -3.56 -72.58
C VAL A 158 15.46 -4.53 -73.45
N LEU A 159 16.13 -4.05 -74.49
CA LEU A 159 17.01 -4.86 -75.33
C LEU A 159 18.24 -5.36 -74.56
N PHE A 160 18.82 -4.51 -73.70
CA PHE A 160 19.97 -4.85 -72.85
C PHE A 160 19.62 -5.87 -71.76
N ILE A 161 18.41 -5.79 -71.18
CA ILE A 161 17.91 -6.73 -70.17
C ILE A 161 17.62 -8.10 -70.79
N ASN A 162 17.01 -8.14 -71.97
CA ASN A 162 16.71 -9.39 -72.67
C ASN A 162 17.96 -10.16 -73.10
N GLN A 163 19.07 -9.47 -73.37
CA GLN A 163 20.35 -10.11 -73.72
C GLN A 163 21.16 -10.55 -72.50
N ASN A 164 21.01 -9.88 -71.35
CA ASN A 164 21.86 -10.12 -70.19
C ASN A 164 21.17 -10.70 -68.96
N ASN A 165 19.86 -10.98 -68.93
CA ASN A 165 19.18 -11.82 -67.93
C ASN A 165 19.63 -11.69 -66.44
N PHE A 166 20.15 -10.53 -66.02
CA PHE A 166 20.85 -10.33 -64.73
C PHE A 166 20.16 -9.28 -63.84
N LEU A 167 19.17 -8.54 -64.35
CA LEU A 167 18.57 -7.37 -63.67
C LEU A 167 17.05 -7.45 -63.39
N GLY A 168 16.35 -8.52 -63.81
CA GLY A 168 14.87 -8.60 -63.68
C GLY A 168 14.39 -9.69 -62.73
N VAL A 169 13.35 -9.47 -61.92
CA VAL A 169 12.76 -10.52 -61.07
C VAL A 169 12.26 -11.68 -61.95
N SER A 170 12.57 -12.93 -61.58
CA SER A 170 12.13 -14.10 -62.34
C SER A 170 10.62 -14.31 -62.26
N GLN A 171 10.02 -14.94 -63.27
CA GLN A 171 8.59 -15.28 -63.26
C GLN A 171 8.19 -16.12 -62.05
N GLN A 172 9.07 -17.04 -61.61
CA GLN A 172 8.86 -17.85 -60.41
C GLN A 172 8.83 -17.00 -59.14
N GLN A 173 9.76 -16.05 -58.98
CA GLN A 173 9.76 -15.13 -57.83
C GLN A 173 8.51 -14.22 -57.81
N ILE A 174 8.01 -13.80 -58.98
CA ILE A 174 6.75 -13.03 -59.08
C ILE A 174 5.56 -13.88 -58.62
N ILE A 175 5.45 -15.12 -59.11
CA ILE A 175 4.38 -16.05 -58.72
C ILE A 175 4.46 -16.35 -57.23
N GLU A 176 5.64 -16.65 -56.69
CA GLU A 176 5.83 -16.92 -55.26
C GLU A 176 5.46 -15.73 -54.38
N TYR A 177 5.87 -14.51 -54.76
CA TYR A 177 5.49 -13.31 -54.03
C TYR A 177 3.97 -13.08 -54.06
N ASN A 178 3.34 -13.18 -55.24
CA ASN A 178 1.89 -12.97 -55.38
C ASN A 178 1.09 -14.02 -54.57
N ASN A 179 1.53 -15.28 -54.56
CA ASN A 179 0.92 -16.32 -53.72
C ASN A 179 1.08 -16.01 -52.21
N ARG A 180 2.27 -15.57 -51.78
CA ARG A 180 2.50 -15.13 -50.40
C ARG A 180 1.70 -13.88 -50.05
N LEU A 181 1.41 -13.03 -51.01
CA LEU A 181 0.58 -11.84 -50.86
C LEU A 181 -0.89 -12.20 -50.64
N ASP A 182 -1.40 -13.22 -51.35
CA ASP A 182 -2.74 -13.79 -51.08
C ASP A 182 -2.86 -14.32 -49.65
N ASP A 183 -1.85 -15.10 -49.21
CA ASP A 183 -1.77 -15.59 -47.83
C ASP A 183 -1.71 -14.45 -46.82
N PHE A 184 -0.92 -13.41 -47.11
CA PHE A 184 -0.80 -12.22 -46.28
C PHE A 184 -2.14 -11.48 -46.17
N TYR A 185 -2.86 -11.25 -47.26
CA TYR A 185 -4.17 -10.59 -47.22
C TYR A 185 -5.21 -11.38 -46.42
N ARG A 186 -5.22 -12.71 -46.59
CA ARG A 186 -6.09 -13.60 -45.79
C ARG A 186 -5.75 -13.51 -44.31
N ASN A 187 -4.48 -13.61 -43.96
CA ASN A 187 -4.00 -13.52 -42.57
C ASN A 187 -4.25 -12.13 -41.98
N GLN A 188 -4.13 -11.06 -42.76
CA GLN A 188 -4.44 -9.70 -42.35
C GLN A 188 -5.92 -9.53 -42.03
N LYS A 189 -6.81 -10.06 -42.87
CA LYS A 189 -8.25 -10.04 -42.62
C LYS A 189 -8.61 -10.77 -41.32
N GLU A 190 -8.03 -11.95 -41.10
CA GLU A 190 -8.20 -12.70 -39.85
C GLU A 190 -7.62 -11.95 -38.64
N TYR A 191 -6.43 -11.37 -38.78
CA TYR A 191 -5.80 -10.55 -37.75
C TYR A 191 -6.70 -9.39 -37.32
N ILE A 192 -7.28 -8.64 -38.24
CA ILE A 192 -8.16 -7.50 -37.92
C ILE A 192 -9.41 -7.99 -37.17
N GLN A 193 -10.00 -9.12 -37.59
CA GLN A 193 -11.15 -9.72 -36.89
C GLN A 193 -10.79 -10.16 -35.47
N ASN A 194 -9.66 -10.86 -35.32
CA ASN A 194 -9.17 -11.30 -34.01
C ASN A 194 -8.80 -10.10 -33.13
N LYS A 195 -8.24 -9.04 -33.71
CA LYS A 195 -7.88 -7.80 -32.99
C LYS A 195 -9.14 -7.11 -32.49
N TYR A 196 -10.17 -7.06 -33.32
CA TYR A 196 -11.47 -6.53 -32.94
C TYR A 196 -12.08 -7.32 -31.77
N ASN A 197 -12.13 -8.65 -31.88
CA ASN A 197 -12.67 -9.50 -30.80
C ASN A 197 -11.85 -9.33 -29.51
N TYR A 198 -10.52 -9.25 -29.62
CA TYR A 198 -9.64 -9.01 -28.49
C TYR A 198 -9.93 -7.66 -27.81
N GLU A 199 -10.11 -6.58 -28.56
CA GLU A 199 -10.47 -5.27 -27.99
C GLU A 199 -11.84 -5.28 -27.32
N LEU A 200 -12.82 -6.01 -27.88
CA LEU A 200 -14.13 -6.19 -27.25
C LEU A 200 -14.02 -6.97 -25.93
N THR A 201 -13.28 -8.09 -25.92
CA THR A 201 -12.99 -8.85 -24.70
C THR A 201 -12.27 -8.00 -23.66
N LYS A 202 -11.31 -7.18 -24.08
CA LYS A 202 -10.56 -6.27 -23.21
C LYS A 202 -11.46 -5.19 -22.59
N GLN A 203 -12.41 -4.64 -23.34
CA GLN A 203 -13.42 -3.73 -22.80
C GLN A 203 -14.38 -4.40 -21.83
N LEU A 204 -14.68 -5.68 -22.07
CA LEU A 204 -15.44 -6.53 -21.17
C LEU A 204 -14.64 -6.97 -19.93
N SER A 205 -13.34 -6.66 -19.88
CA SER A 205 -12.45 -6.99 -18.79
C SER A 205 -12.11 -5.79 -17.90
N PHE A 206 -11.77 -6.03 -16.63
CA PHE A 206 -11.22 -5.02 -15.72
C PHE A 206 -10.23 -5.63 -14.74
N GLU A 207 -9.33 -4.80 -14.20
CA GLU A 207 -8.31 -5.23 -13.25
C GLU A 207 -8.82 -5.10 -11.80
N LEU A 208 -8.65 -6.17 -11.03
CA LEU A 208 -8.76 -6.19 -9.56
C LEU A 208 -7.36 -6.18 -8.97
N LYS A 209 -7.08 -5.17 -8.14
CA LYS A 209 -5.82 -5.03 -7.41
C LYS A 209 -6.10 -5.10 -5.92
N PHE A 210 -5.53 -6.08 -5.25
CA PHE A 210 -5.73 -6.27 -3.82
C PHE A 210 -4.53 -5.76 -3.03
N LEU A 211 -4.82 -5.02 -1.96
CA LEU A 211 -3.84 -4.42 -1.06
C LEU A 211 -4.10 -4.93 0.36
N LEU A 212 -3.11 -5.57 0.96
CA LEU A 212 -3.14 -5.92 2.36
C LEU A 212 -2.55 -4.77 3.17
N TYR A 213 -3.20 -4.32 4.24
CA TYR A 213 -2.72 -3.23 5.09
C TYR A 213 -2.81 -3.61 6.56
N ASN A 214 -1.75 -3.32 7.33
CA ASN A 214 -1.69 -3.56 8.77
C ASN A 214 -1.77 -2.23 9.52
N ASP A 215 -2.90 -1.94 10.14
CA ASP A 215 -3.13 -0.77 11.01
C ASP A 215 -2.90 -1.08 12.50
N GLY A 216 -2.30 -2.24 12.78
CA GLY A 216 -2.02 -2.69 14.14
C GLY A 216 -0.80 -2.02 14.73
N THR A 217 -0.49 -2.40 15.96
CA THR A 217 0.72 -1.93 16.68
C THR A 217 1.87 -2.94 16.63
N LEU A 218 1.62 -4.14 16.08
CA LEU A 218 2.60 -5.20 15.87
C LEU A 218 2.64 -5.61 14.38
N PRO A 219 3.79 -6.13 13.92
CA PRO A 219 3.86 -6.79 12.61
C PRO A 219 2.93 -8.02 12.57
N ALA A 220 2.41 -8.32 11.40
CA ALA A 220 1.72 -9.56 11.12
C ALA A 220 2.70 -10.52 10.44
N GLU A 221 2.81 -11.72 11.00
CA GLU A 221 3.77 -12.73 10.57
C GLU A 221 3.03 -13.94 9.99
N ASP A 222 3.61 -14.53 8.95
CA ASP A 222 3.13 -15.73 8.26
C ASP A 222 1.63 -15.66 7.92
N ILE A 223 1.34 -14.85 6.88
CA ILE A 223 -0.01 -14.50 6.47
C ILE A 223 -0.43 -15.35 5.28
N ASP A 224 -1.43 -16.20 5.46
CA ASP A 224 -2.12 -16.87 4.35
C ASP A 224 -3.40 -16.12 3.99
N ILE A 225 -3.55 -15.81 2.71
CA ILE A 225 -4.63 -15.00 2.16
C ILE A 225 -5.46 -15.86 1.22
N TRP A 226 -6.72 -16.04 1.55
CA TRP A 226 -7.69 -16.77 0.74
C TRP A 226 -8.77 -15.80 0.25
N ILE A 227 -8.91 -15.64 -1.07
CA ILE A 227 -9.90 -14.76 -1.70
C ILE A 227 -10.85 -15.59 -2.55
N TYR A 228 -12.14 -15.41 -2.34
CA TYR A 228 -13.22 -16.12 -3.01
C TYR A 228 -13.94 -15.18 -3.97
N LEU A 229 -13.80 -15.44 -5.27
CA LEU A 229 -14.53 -14.74 -6.31
C LEU A 229 -15.78 -15.53 -6.70
N PRO A 230 -16.94 -14.89 -6.84
CA PRO A 230 -18.17 -15.55 -7.29
C PRO A 230 -18.08 -16.02 -8.74
N ASP A 231 -19.05 -16.82 -9.17
CA ASP A 231 -19.19 -17.27 -10.56
C ASP A 231 -19.86 -16.20 -11.44
N GLY A 232 -19.79 -16.38 -12.76
CA GLY A 232 -20.36 -15.47 -13.77
C GLY A 232 -19.32 -14.69 -14.57
N PHE A 233 -18.04 -15.00 -14.42
CA PHE A 233 -16.94 -14.41 -15.18
C PHE A 233 -15.73 -15.34 -15.24
N GLU A 234 -14.75 -14.98 -16.06
CA GLU A 234 -13.44 -15.63 -16.09
C GLU A 234 -12.42 -14.76 -15.34
N ALA A 235 -11.67 -15.38 -14.43
CA ALA A 235 -10.62 -14.70 -13.67
C ALA A 235 -9.25 -15.19 -14.13
N PHE A 236 -8.38 -14.26 -14.48
CA PHE A 236 -7.03 -14.52 -14.96
C PHE A 236 -6.01 -13.86 -14.06
N SER A 237 -4.87 -14.53 -13.83
CA SER A 237 -3.67 -13.81 -13.41
C SER A 237 -3.13 -12.99 -14.59
N LYS A 238 -2.42 -11.89 -14.31
CA LYS A 238 -1.79 -11.05 -15.34
C LYS A 238 -0.91 -11.84 -16.33
N LYS A 239 -0.31 -12.95 -15.89
CA LYS A 239 0.54 -13.82 -16.73
C LYS A 239 -0.27 -14.77 -17.63
N GLN A 240 -1.46 -15.18 -17.19
CA GLN A 240 -2.34 -16.12 -17.92
C GLN A 240 -3.33 -15.42 -18.85
N TYR A 241 -3.49 -14.11 -18.72
CA TYR A 241 -4.39 -13.36 -19.58
C TYR A 241 -3.97 -13.49 -21.07
N PRO A 242 -4.91 -13.77 -21.98
CA PRO A 242 -4.60 -13.95 -23.40
C PRO A 242 -3.85 -12.74 -23.97
N LYS A 243 -2.79 -13.01 -24.73
CA LYS A 243 -2.09 -11.95 -25.49
C LYS A 243 -2.92 -11.60 -26.72
N GLY A 244 -2.85 -10.33 -27.13
CA GLY A 244 -3.47 -9.88 -28.36
C GLY A 244 -2.92 -10.61 -29.60
N PRO A 245 -3.67 -10.63 -30.70
CA PRO A 245 -3.23 -11.26 -31.94
C PRO A 245 -1.98 -10.56 -32.47
N VAL A 246 -1.12 -11.33 -33.13
CA VAL A 246 0.13 -10.84 -33.73
C VAL A 246 -0.17 -10.36 -35.14
N GLU A 247 0.30 -9.16 -35.46
CA GLU A 247 0.15 -8.59 -36.81
C GLU A 247 1.00 -9.41 -37.79
N PRO A 248 0.42 -9.88 -38.91
CA PRO A 248 1.17 -10.67 -39.87
C PRO A 248 2.16 -9.78 -40.62
N GLU A 249 3.36 -10.29 -40.85
CA GLU A 249 4.42 -9.56 -41.54
C GLU A 249 4.19 -9.57 -43.06
N PRO A 250 4.43 -8.45 -43.76
CA PRO A 250 4.27 -8.40 -45.21
C PRO A 250 5.29 -9.30 -45.92
N PRO A 251 4.93 -9.89 -47.07
CA PRO A 251 5.85 -10.70 -47.83
C PRO A 251 7.00 -9.86 -48.37
N TYR A 252 8.19 -10.46 -48.40
CA TYR A 252 9.36 -9.79 -48.93
C TYR A 252 9.22 -9.58 -50.44
N LYS A 253 9.32 -8.32 -50.89
CA LYS A 253 9.29 -7.97 -52.30
C LYS A 253 10.68 -8.22 -52.92
N PRO A 254 10.82 -9.18 -53.86
CA PRO A 254 12.10 -9.49 -54.49
C PRO A 254 12.63 -8.30 -55.29
N ARG A 255 13.94 -8.11 -55.23
CA ARG A 255 14.64 -6.97 -55.88
C ARG A 255 15.51 -7.39 -57.07
N GLY A 256 15.72 -8.70 -57.28
CA GLY A 256 16.51 -9.20 -58.41
C GLY A 256 16.62 -10.74 -58.46
N ILE A 257 17.42 -11.25 -59.41
CA ILE A 257 17.53 -12.69 -59.72
C ILE A 257 18.36 -13.45 -58.68
N PHE A 258 19.39 -12.80 -58.12
CA PHE A 258 20.23 -13.38 -57.05
C PHE A 258 19.60 -13.26 -55.66
N ASP A 259 18.35 -12.82 -55.58
CA ASP A 259 17.61 -12.65 -54.34
C ASP A 259 17.14 -14.02 -53.81
N LEU A 260 18.09 -14.71 -53.15
CA LEU A 260 18.00 -16.09 -52.65
C LEU A 260 17.48 -16.19 -51.21
N VAL A 261 16.76 -15.17 -50.72
CA VAL A 261 16.54 -15.03 -49.26
C VAL A 261 15.41 -15.90 -48.68
N GLN A 262 14.50 -16.50 -49.48
CA GLN A 262 13.27 -17.11 -48.91
C GLN A 262 12.98 -18.58 -49.16
N THR A 263 13.88 -19.38 -49.73
CA THR A 263 13.66 -20.85 -49.81
C THR A 263 14.12 -21.60 -48.56
N ARG A 264 14.88 -20.98 -47.64
CA ARG A 264 15.36 -21.64 -46.41
C ARG A 264 14.45 -21.50 -45.18
N ASN A 265 13.46 -20.59 -45.19
CA ASN A 265 12.57 -20.38 -44.04
C ASN A 265 11.23 -21.16 -44.14
N ASN A 266 11.01 -21.93 -45.21
CA ASN A 266 9.83 -22.78 -45.37
C ASN A 266 9.96 -24.19 -44.74
N LEU A 267 11.06 -24.50 -44.05
CA LEU A 267 11.03 -25.48 -42.97
C LEU A 267 10.55 -24.79 -41.69
N SER A 268 9.28 -24.35 -41.70
CA SER A 268 8.56 -24.11 -40.46
C SER A 268 8.22 -25.47 -39.86
N LEU A 269 9.26 -26.08 -39.29
CA LEU A 269 9.13 -27.00 -38.16
C LEU A 269 8.09 -26.38 -37.24
N SER A 270 7.01 -27.13 -37.03
CA SER A 270 6.17 -27.06 -35.83
C SER A 270 6.98 -26.48 -34.66
N LYS A 271 6.80 -25.18 -34.42
CA LYS A 271 7.21 -24.55 -33.16
C LYS A 271 6.16 -24.94 -32.14
N ASN A 272 6.08 -26.24 -31.83
CA ASN A 272 5.74 -26.65 -30.48
C ASN A 272 6.79 -25.98 -29.58
N PRO A 273 6.41 -25.12 -28.63
CA PRO A 273 7.35 -24.66 -27.65
C PRO A 273 7.68 -25.86 -26.75
N ILE A 274 8.73 -26.60 -27.09
CA ILE A 274 9.39 -27.49 -26.14
C ILE A 274 9.97 -26.56 -25.08
N SER A 275 9.22 -26.47 -23.99
CA SER A 275 9.66 -26.29 -22.62
C SER A 275 11.19 -26.18 -22.49
N SER A 276 11.70 -24.96 -22.61
CA SER A 276 13.01 -24.64 -22.05
C SER A 276 12.86 -24.75 -20.54
N TYR A 277 13.49 -25.77 -19.96
CA TYR A 277 13.70 -25.87 -18.52
C TYR A 277 14.40 -24.60 -18.06
N ARG A 278 13.59 -23.67 -17.55
CA ARG A 278 14.07 -22.49 -16.87
C ARG A 278 14.71 -23.01 -15.59
N LYS A 279 16.02 -22.81 -15.45
CA LYS A 279 16.69 -22.85 -14.15
C LYS A 279 15.80 -22.08 -13.18
N ILE A 280 15.27 -22.80 -12.21
CA ILE A 280 14.57 -22.24 -11.07
C ILE A 280 15.65 -21.49 -10.28
N THR A 281 15.84 -20.22 -10.60
CA THR A 281 16.33 -19.27 -9.60
C THR A 281 15.14 -19.06 -8.67
N THR A 282 15.22 -19.67 -7.50
CA THR A 282 14.35 -19.49 -6.35
C THR A 282 14.46 -18.05 -5.86
N GLU A 283 13.77 -17.12 -6.54
CA GLU A 283 13.16 -15.99 -5.87
C GLU A 283 11.77 -16.47 -5.46
N ILE A 284 11.68 -16.99 -4.24
CA ILE A 284 10.42 -17.40 -3.60
C ILE A 284 9.71 -16.11 -3.19
N GLU A 285 9.25 -15.33 -4.17
CA GLU A 285 8.10 -14.47 -3.96
C GLU A 285 6.88 -15.30 -4.41
N SER A 286 6.13 -15.71 -3.39
CA SER A 286 4.91 -16.54 -3.39
C SER A 286 3.83 -16.02 -4.35
N SER A 287 4.00 -16.11 -5.66
CA SER A 287 2.98 -15.66 -6.63
C SER A 287 1.59 -16.27 -6.31
N PRO A 288 0.50 -15.50 -6.35
CA PRO A 288 -0.82 -16.01 -6.02
C PRO A 288 -1.24 -17.14 -6.97
N SER A 289 -1.82 -18.21 -6.42
CA SER A 289 -2.36 -19.33 -7.18
C SER A 289 -3.87 -19.18 -7.35
N ILE A 290 -4.39 -19.48 -8.54
CA ILE A 290 -5.83 -19.39 -8.86
C ILE A 290 -6.32 -20.80 -9.18
N LYS A 291 -7.31 -21.29 -8.43
CA LYS A 291 -7.99 -22.57 -8.68
C LYS A 291 -9.45 -22.31 -9.06
N LYS A 292 -9.93 -23.03 -10.08
CA LYS A 292 -11.33 -22.97 -10.53
C LYS A 292 -12.11 -24.13 -9.92
N THR A 293 -13.07 -23.82 -9.06
CA THR A 293 -13.88 -24.78 -8.30
C THR A 293 -15.35 -24.33 -8.29
N ASN A 294 -16.01 -24.25 -9.46
CA ASN A 294 -17.32 -23.59 -9.68
C ASN A 294 -17.34 -22.07 -9.37
N SER A 295 -16.56 -21.61 -8.39
CA SER A 295 -16.09 -20.25 -8.11
C SER A 295 -14.57 -20.18 -8.36
N TYR A 296 -13.93 -19.02 -8.14
CA TYR A 296 -12.47 -18.95 -8.14
C TYR A 296 -11.95 -18.73 -6.72
N GLU A 297 -10.97 -19.54 -6.33
CA GLU A 297 -10.22 -19.40 -5.09
C GLU A 297 -8.81 -18.93 -5.42
N ILE A 298 -8.40 -17.84 -4.78
CA ILE A 298 -7.05 -17.27 -4.89
C ILE A 298 -6.35 -17.48 -3.56
N GLU A 299 -5.24 -18.21 -3.58
CA GLU A 299 -4.37 -18.43 -2.42
C GLU A 299 -3.06 -17.66 -2.61
N HIS A 300 -2.67 -16.88 -1.61
CA HIS A 300 -1.40 -16.16 -1.58
C HIS A 300 -0.81 -16.19 -0.17
N LYS A 301 0.52 -16.18 -0.09
CA LYS A 301 1.24 -16.21 1.19
C LYS A 301 2.14 -14.99 1.33
N ILE A 302 2.18 -14.34 2.48
CA ILE A 302 3.07 -13.21 2.78
C ILE A 302 3.78 -13.48 4.10
N ASP A 303 5.11 -13.51 4.09
CA ASP A 303 5.89 -13.85 5.28
C ASP A 303 5.76 -12.83 6.41
N ASN A 304 5.72 -11.53 6.07
CA ASN A 304 5.68 -10.46 7.06
C ASN A 304 5.04 -9.18 6.49
N LEU A 305 4.23 -8.52 7.31
CA LEU A 305 3.70 -7.18 7.08
C LEU A 305 3.87 -6.33 8.35
N LYS A 306 4.82 -5.40 8.33
CA LYS A 306 5.07 -4.49 9.46
C LYS A 306 3.86 -3.62 9.75
N HIS A 307 3.80 -3.10 10.97
CA HIS A 307 2.77 -2.15 11.37
C HIS A 307 2.80 -0.90 10.48
N ASN A 308 1.63 -0.34 10.18
CA ASN A 308 1.41 0.82 9.31
C ASN A 308 1.98 0.67 7.89
N GLN A 309 2.16 -0.56 7.40
CA GLN A 309 2.60 -0.85 6.04
C GLN A 309 1.52 -1.57 5.24
N SER A 310 1.63 -1.46 3.92
CA SER A 310 0.79 -2.18 2.97
C SER A 310 1.62 -3.00 1.99
N LYS A 311 1.08 -4.13 1.55
CA LYS A 311 1.68 -4.98 0.51
C LYS A 311 0.64 -5.36 -0.53
N GLU A 312 1.03 -5.30 -1.80
CA GLU A 312 0.18 -5.74 -2.91
C GLU A 312 0.14 -7.27 -2.93
N VAL A 313 -1.05 -7.85 -2.98
CA VAL A 313 -1.28 -9.31 -3.04
C VAL A 313 -1.21 -9.80 -4.48
N GLY A 314 -1.68 -8.98 -5.42
CA GLY A 314 -1.61 -9.26 -6.84
C GLY A 314 -2.67 -8.55 -7.67
N ILE A 315 -2.50 -8.68 -8.99
CA ILE A 315 -3.41 -8.15 -10.01
C ILE A 315 -4.11 -9.31 -10.71
N PHE A 316 -5.43 -9.27 -10.70
CA PHE A 316 -6.31 -10.24 -11.33
C PHE A 316 -7.16 -9.54 -12.38
N ILE A 317 -7.36 -10.18 -13.52
CA ILE A 317 -8.18 -9.65 -14.60
C ILE A 317 -9.48 -10.43 -14.62
N ILE A 318 -10.60 -9.73 -14.45
CA ILE A 318 -11.95 -10.29 -14.51
C ILE A 318 -12.51 -9.98 -15.89
N GLN A 319 -12.95 -11.02 -16.60
CA GLN A 319 -13.50 -10.95 -17.94
C GLN A 319 -14.94 -11.46 -17.95
N HIS A 320 -15.88 -10.60 -18.34
CA HIS A 320 -17.28 -10.99 -18.56
C HIS A 320 -17.53 -11.39 -20.01
N LYS A 321 -18.56 -12.21 -20.26
CA LYS A 321 -18.96 -12.57 -21.64
C LYS A 321 -19.77 -11.46 -22.32
N SER A 322 -20.54 -10.71 -21.54
CA SER A 322 -21.39 -9.62 -22.05
C SER A 322 -21.53 -8.48 -21.05
N THR A 323 -22.02 -7.33 -21.53
CA THR A 323 -22.32 -6.17 -20.67
C THR A 323 -23.51 -6.44 -19.73
N GLU A 324 -24.45 -7.31 -20.12
CA GLU A 324 -25.65 -7.65 -19.34
C GLU A 324 -25.34 -8.55 -18.13
N GLU A 325 -24.27 -9.35 -18.24
CA GLU A 325 -23.77 -10.19 -17.14
C GLU A 325 -23.02 -9.41 -16.07
N ARG A 326 -22.72 -8.12 -16.30
CA ARG A 326 -22.07 -7.24 -15.32
C ARG A 326 -23.05 -6.85 -14.22
N LYS A 327 -23.07 -7.66 -13.17
CA LYS A 327 -23.84 -7.41 -11.94
C LYS A 327 -22.90 -7.12 -10.78
N ASN A 328 -23.33 -6.26 -9.87
CA ASN A 328 -22.60 -6.02 -8.63
C ASN A 328 -22.37 -7.34 -7.90
N PHE A 329 -21.17 -7.52 -7.37
CA PHE A 329 -20.82 -8.76 -6.68
C PHE A 329 -19.93 -8.48 -5.48
N ILE A 330 -19.94 -9.44 -4.55
CA ILE A 330 -19.15 -9.40 -3.33
C ILE A 330 -18.03 -10.43 -3.46
N ILE A 331 -16.86 -10.06 -2.98
CA ILE A 331 -15.68 -10.90 -2.86
C ILE A 331 -15.48 -11.17 -1.38
N ASP A 332 -15.59 -12.42 -0.96
CA ASP A 332 -15.31 -12.82 0.41
C ASP A 332 -13.80 -13.15 0.53
N TYR A 333 -13.18 -12.83 1.66
CA TYR A 333 -11.80 -13.22 1.93
C TYR A 333 -11.62 -13.69 3.37
N LYS A 334 -10.60 -14.52 3.56
CA LYS A 334 -10.11 -14.97 4.87
C LYS A 334 -8.61 -14.77 4.96
N LEU A 335 -8.15 -14.25 6.10
CA LEU A 335 -6.74 -14.09 6.42
C LEU A 335 -6.42 -14.97 7.63
N PHE A 336 -5.42 -15.83 7.48
CA PHE A 336 -4.83 -16.58 8.58
C PHE A 336 -3.47 -15.96 8.87
N ILE A 337 -3.23 -15.59 10.12
CA ILE A 337 -2.00 -14.90 10.54
C ILE A 337 -1.49 -15.62 11.77
N ALA A 338 -0.24 -16.06 11.77
CA ALA A 338 0.29 -16.92 12.83
C ALA A 338 0.20 -16.30 14.23
N ASN A 339 0.40 -14.97 14.34
CA ASN A 339 0.32 -14.25 15.61
C ASN A 339 -1.08 -13.66 15.92
N VAL A 340 -2.13 -14.14 15.25
CA VAL A 340 -3.55 -13.81 15.53
C VAL A 340 -4.34 -15.08 15.81
N SER A 341 -5.10 -15.10 16.90
CA SER A 341 -5.77 -16.30 17.39
C SER A 341 -6.97 -16.76 16.56
N LYS A 342 -7.57 -15.88 15.76
CA LYS A 342 -8.75 -16.16 14.93
C LYS A 342 -8.53 -15.68 13.50
N PRO A 343 -9.06 -16.40 12.50
CA PRO A 343 -9.03 -15.92 11.12
C PRO A 343 -9.81 -14.61 11.01
N ILE A 344 -9.28 -13.68 10.21
CA ILE A 344 -9.94 -12.42 9.90
C ILE A 344 -10.74 -12.64 8.62
N GLU A 345 -12.06 -12.48 8.72
CA GLU A 345 -12.97 -12.63 7.58
C GLU A 345 -13.51 -11.25 7.19
N GLY A 346 -13.69 -11.02 5.90
CA GLY A 346 -14.31 -9.79 5.43
C GLY A 346 -14.78 -9.85 4.00
N LYS A 347 -15.30 -8.72 3.54
CA LYS A 347 -15.99 -8.60 2.26
C LYS A 347 -15.50 -7.36 1.51
N LEU A 348 -15.33 -7.50 0.21
CA LEU A 348 -15.08 -6.42 -0.73
C LEU A 348 -16.24 -6.34 -1.73
N LEU A 349 -16.63 -5.14 -2.13
CA LEU A 349 -17.78 -4.92 -3.00
C LEU A 349 -17.34 -4.35 -4.34
N VAL A 350 -17.76 -4.98 -5.43
CA VAL A 350 -17.57 -4.44 -6.79
C VAL A 350 -18.92 -3.92 -7.28
N LYS A 351 -18.96 -2.63 -7.64
CA LYS A 351 -20.15 -1.95 -8.17
C LYS A 351 -19.93 -1.55 -9.61
N PHE A 352 -20.88 -1.86 -10.48
CA PHE A 352 -20.92 -1.38 -11.86
C PHE A 352 -21.80 -0.14 -11.95
N LEU A 353 -21.29 0.94 -12.55
CA LEU A 353 -21.99 2.21 -12.76
C LEU A 353 -22.61 2.28 -14.16
#